data_AF-A0A0P9N5E0-F1
#
_entry.id   AF-A0A0P9N5E0-F1
#
_cell.length_a   1.000
_cell.length_b   1.000
_cell.length_c   1.000
_cell.angle_alpha   90.00
_cell.angle_beta   90.00
_cell.angle_gamma   90.00
#
_symmetry.space_group_name_H-M   'P 1'
#
loop_
_entity.id
_entity.type
_entity.pdbx_description
1 polymer ?
#
loop_
_entity_poly.entity_id
_entity_poly.type
_entity_poly.pdbx_seq_one_letter_code
_entity_poly.pdbx_strand_id
1 'polypeptide(L)'
;MIQIKDSGETLRVSSHFNTSVLYGYNIDQIQFADGSALTNEQIRTALLTGTEVDETVTGYESADSLFGLSGNDTLNGRAGDDILDGGDGRDTLNGEDGNDTLLGGAGNDSLTGGYGNDTLDGGSGNDSLDGGYG
;
A
#
# COMPACT_ATOMS: atom_id res chain seq x y z
N MET A 1 7.42 -4.02 -13.83
CA MET A 1 8.53 -4.30 -14.78
C MET A 1 8.15 -3.76 -16.15
N ILE A 2 8.91 -2.83 -16.72
CA ILE A 2 8.62 -2.30 -18.08
C ILE A 2 9.49 -3.05 -19.08
N GLN A 3 8.86 -3.78 -20.00
CA GLN A 3 9.52 -4.50 -21.10
C GLN A 3 9.36 -3.70 -22.39
N ILE A 4 10.48 -3.38 -23.05
CA ILE A 4 10.48 -2.71 -24.35
C ILE A 4 10.15 -3.77 -25.40
N LYS A 5 8.95 -3.70 -26.00
CA LYS A 5 8.42 -4.76 -26.87
C LYS A 5 9.27 -5.01 -28.13
N ASP A 6 9.96 -3.99 -28.63
CA ASP A 6 10.74 -4.09 -29.88
C ASP A 6 12.15 -4.66 -29.68
N SER A 7 12.74 -4.54 -28.47
CA SER A 7 14.09 -5.03 -28.18
C SER A 7 14.13 -6.16 -27.14
N GLY A 8 13.03 -6.39 -26.42
CA GLY A 8 12.97 -7.31 -25.28
C GLY A 8 13.72 -6.80 -24.05
N GLU A 9 14.30 -5.61 -24.11
CA GLU A 9 15.09 -5.02 -23.03
C GLU A 9 14.19 -4.58 -21.88
N THR A 10 14.70 -4.71 -20.66
CA THR A 10 14.01 -4.27 -19.45
C THR A 10 14.59 -2.95 -18.98
N LEU A 11 13.72 -1.97 -18.74
CA LEU A 11 14.12 -0.75 -18.03
C LEU A 11 13.85 -0.93 -16.54
N ARG A 12 14.92 -0.92 -15.74
CA ARG A 12 14.84 -0.93 -14.27
C ARG A 12 15.19 0.46 -13.75
N VAL A 13 14.19 1.21 -13.31
CA VAL A 13 14.42 2.46 -12.58
C VAL A 13 14.54 2.12 -11.10
N SER A 14 15.68 2.49 -10.50
CA SER A 14 15.97 2.24 -9.08
C SER A 14 16.20 3.59 -8.37
N SER A 15 15.94 3.63 -7.06
CA SER A 15 16.19 4.81 -6.19
C SER A 15 15.33 6.05 -6.44
N HIS A 16 14.24 5.93 -7.21
CA HIS A 16 13.32 7.04 -7.46
C HIS A 16 11.91 6.89 -6.84
N PHE A 17 11.63 5.73 -6.24
CA PHE A 17 10.41 5.47 -5.46
C PHE A 17 10.72 5.56 -3.96
N ASN A 18 11.41 6.63 -3.57
CA ASN A 18 11.72 6.85 -2.16
C ASN A 18 10.44 7.33 -1.45
N THR A 19 10.11 6.69 -0.34
CA THR A 19 8.88 6.95 0.42
C THR A 19 8.90 8.27 1.20
N SER A 20 10.04 8.95 1.30
CA SER A 20 10.13 10.28 1.90
C SER A 20 9.84 11.38 0.87
N VAL A 21 8.67 12.00 1.01
CA VAL A 21 8.23 13.19 0.24
C VAL A 21 9.17 14.41 0.40
N LEU A 22 10.05 14.41 1.40
CA LEU A 22 10.93 15.54 1.72
C LEU A 22 12.31 15.50 1.04
N TYR A 23 12.80 14.32 0.62
CA TYR A 23 14.20 14.17 0.16
C TYR A 23 14.41 13.19 -1.01
N GLY A 24 13.35 12.74 -1.69
CA GLY A 24 13.43 11.78 -2.79
C GLY A 24 13.56 12.41 -4.18
N TYR A 25 14.41 11.83 -5.04
CA TYR A 25 14.35 12.06 -6.49
C TYR A 25 13.11 11.34 -7.05
N ASN A 26 11.94 11.96 -7.04
CA ASN A 26 10.71 11.33 -7.56
C ASN A 26 10.76 11.18 -9.10
N ILE A 27 10.12 10.15 -9.64
CA ILE A 27 9.75 10.12 -11.07
C ILE A 27 8.46 10.90 -11.22
N ASP A 28 8.50 12.04 -11.88
CA ASP A 28 7.29 12.83 -12.15
C ASP A 28 6.39 12.18 -13.21
N GLN A 29 6.98 11.47 -14.18
CA GLN A 29 6.27 10.85 -15.29
C GLN A 29 7.11 9.77 -15.97
N ILE A 30 6.46 8.69 -16.41
CA ILE A 30 7.01 7.75 -17.40
C ILE A 30 6.20 7.91 -18.68
N GLN A 31 6.81 8.43 -19.75
CA GLN A 31 6.15 8.57 -21.06
C GLN A 31 6.61 7.46 -22.02
N PHE A 32 5.66 6.80 -22.67
CA PHE A 32 5.89 5.77 -23.66
C PHE A 32 5.92 6.36 -25.08
N ALA A 33 6.48 5.58 -26.02
CA ALA A 33 6.65 6.00 -27.41
C ALA A 33 5.32 6.22 -28.16
N ASP A 34 4.21 5.65 -27.67
CA ASP A 34 2.86 5.88 -28.20
C ASP A 34 2.23 7.18 -27.67
N GLY A 35 2.96 7.94 -26.85
CA GLY A 35 2.51 9.19 -26.24
C GLY A 35 1.75 9.00 -24.93
N SER A 36 1.39 7.76 -24.55
CA SER A 36 0.79 7.48 -23.24
C SER A 36 1.81 7.75 -22.13
N ALA A 37 1.33 8.09 -20.93
CA ALA A 37 2.19 8.30 -19.80
C ALA A 37 1.58 7.76 -18.51
N LEU A 38 2.44 7.25 -17.63
CA LEU A 38 2.11 7.02 -16.23
C LEU A 38 2.50 8.28 -15.45
N THR A 39 1.53 8.90 -14.80
CA THR A 39 1.76 10.01 -13.88
C THR A 39 2.39 9.51 -12.59
N ASN A 40 3.02 10.40 -11.83
CA ASN A 40 3.51 10.09 -10.49
C ASN A 40 2.43 9.45 -9.59
N GLU A 41 1.19 9.95 -9.66
CA GLU A 41 0.03 9.40 -8.95
C GLU A 41 -0.25 7.95 -9.37
N GLN A 42 -0.34 7.67 -10.67
CA GLN A 42 -0.57 6.31 -11.17
C GLN A 42 0.56 5.34 -10.78
N ILE A 43 1.79 5.84 -10.68
CA ILE A 43 2.93 5.04 -10.24
C ILE A 43 2.86 4.78 -8.73
N ARG A 44 2.47 5.77 -7.93
CA ARG A 44 2.29 5.61 -6.48
C ARG A 44 1.15 4.66 -6.15
N THR A 45 -0.02 4.83 -6.77
CA THR A 45 -1.17 3.93 -6.57
C THR A 45 -0.82 2.48 -6.93
N ALA A 46 -0.11 2.27 -8.05
CA ALA A 46 0.30 0.93 -8.46
C ALA A 46 1.34 0.27 -7.52
N LEU A 47 2.02 1.05 -6.68
CA LEU A 47 2.98 0.54 -5.70
C LEU A 47 2.36 0.26 -4.32
N LEU A 48 1.13 0.73 -4.09
CA LEU A 48 0.37 0.47 -2.87
C LEU A 48 -0.68 -0.64 -3.03
N THR A 49 -0.74 -1.26 -4.20
CA THR A 49 -1.48 -2.51 -4.43
C THR A 49 -0.48 -3.65 -4.48
N GLY A 50 -0.61 -4.60 -3.56
CA GLY A 50 0.10 -5.87 -3.55
C GLY A 50 -0.33 -6.78 -4.70
N THR A 51 0.04 -8.04 -4.60
CA THR A 51 -0.34 -9.10 -5.54
C THR A 51 -0.96 -10.27 -4.77
N GLU A 52 -1.23 -11.39 -5.44
CA GLU A 52 -1.89 -12.54 -4.81
C GLU A 52 -0.94 -13.41 -3.97
N VAL A 53 0.16 -12.85 -3.45
CA VAL A 53 1.16 -13.56 -2.65
C VAL A 53 1.56 -12.73 -1.43
N ASP A 54 2.06 -13.39 -0.40
CA ASP A 54 2.54 -12.75 0.83
C ASP A 54 3.55 -11.62 0.55
N GLU A 55 3.15 -10.39 0.87
CA GLU A 55 3.89 -9.16 0.60
C GLU A 55 3.93 -8.20 1.80
N THR A 56 4.77 -7.19 1.68
CA THR A 56 4.77 -6.05 2.61
C THR A 56 4.59 -4.78 1.80
N VAL A 57 3.48 -4.10 2.05
CA VAL A 57 3.13 -2.82 1.45
C VAL A 57 3.29 -1.75 2.52
N THR A 58 3.90 -0.62 2.15
CA THR A 58 4.12 0.50 3.07
C THR A 58 3.78 1.80 2.38
N GLY A 59 2.89 2.56 3.01
CA GLY A 59 2.47 3.88 2.60
C GLY A 59 3.56 4.95 2.74
N TYR A 60 3.13 6.16 2.51
CA TYR A 60 3.85 7.41 2.62
C TYR A 60 3.37 8.16 3.87
N GLU A 61 3.94 9.33 4.13
CA GLU A 61 3.49 10.19 5.23
C GLU A 61 2.27 11.05 4.81
N SER A 62 1.36 10.47 4.02
CA SER A 62 0.16 11.11 3.48
C SER A 62 -0.97 10.11 3.41
N ALA A 63 -2.22 10.59 3.39
CA ALA A 63 -3.40 9.75 3.18
C ALA A 63 -3.27 8.88 1.93
N ASP A 64 -3.23 7.56 2.14
CA ASP A 64 -2.97 6.53 1.15
C ASP A 64 -4.07 5.47 1.10
N SER A 65 -4.03 4.62 0.06
CA SER A 65 -4.89 3.44 -0.05
C SER A 65 -4.03 2.23 -0.39
N LEU A 66 -3.94 1.30 0.55
CA LEU A 66 -3.13 0.09 0.49
C LEU A 66 -4.04 -1.13 0.33
N PHE A 67 -3.67 -2.04 -0.56
CA PHE A 67 -4.44 -3.26 -0.85
C PHE A 67 -3.49 -4.47 -0.84
N GLY A 68 -3.76 -5.48 -0.01
CA GLY A 68 -3.00 -6.75 0.05
C GLY A 68 -3.40 -7.71 -1.07
N LEU A 69 -4.72 -7.87 -1.29
CA LEU A 69 -5.37 -8.80 -2.22
C LEU A 69 -5.51 -10.21 -1.65
N SER A 70 -4.68 -11.15 -2.07
CA SER A 70 -4.65 -12.49 -1.48
C SER A 70 -3.25 -12.73 -0.93
N GLY A 71 -3.12 -13.50 0.14
CA GLY A 71 -1.81 -13.80 0.72
C GLY A 71 -1.82 -13.53 2.22
N ASN A 72 -0.67 -13.65 2.87
CA ASN A 72 -0.53 -13.18 4.24
C ASN A 72 0.30 -11.90 4.20
N ASP A 73 -0.39 -10.77 4.11
CA ASP A 73 0.22 -9.49 3.83
C ASP A 73 0.50 -8.69 5.09
N THR A 74 1.43 -7.74 4.97
CA THR A 74 1.68 -6.72 5.98
C THR A 74 1.53 -5.34 5.36
N LEU A 75 0.51 -4.60 5.78
CA LEU A 75 0.19 -3.26 5.32
C LEU A 75 0.51 -2.25 6.44
N ASN A 76 1.27 -1.20 6.11
CA ASN A 76 1.63 -0.15 7.07
C ASN A 76 1.29 1.21 6.47
N GLY A 77 0.35 1.95 7.10
CA GLY A 77 -0.13 3.26 6.65
C GLY A 77 0.93 4.34 6.81
N ARG A 78 1.46 4.46 8.04
CA ARG A 78 2.34 5.54 8.52
C ARG A 78 1.53 6.76 8.95
N ALA A 79 2.02 7.96 8.66
CA ALA A 79 1.28 9.17 8.96
C ALA A 79 0.28 9.45 7.84
N GLY A 80 -0.96 9.80 8.17
CA GLY A 80 -2.00 10.04 7.18
C GLY A 80 -3.34 9.52 7.67
N ASP A 81 -4.43 9.95 7.02
CA ASP A 81 -5.70 9.27 7.22
C ASP A 81 -5.79 8.19 6.12
N ASP A 82 -5.41 6.96 6.45
CA ASP A 82 -5.16 5.90 5.48
C ASP A 82 -6.32 4.90 5.34
N ILE A 83 -6.36 4.21 4.20
CA ILE A 83 -7.25 3.06 3.98
C ILE A 83 -6.37 1.83 3.72
N LEU A 84 -6.46 0.84 4.59
CA LEU A 84 -5.76 -0.44 4.47
C LEU A 84 -6.79 -1.56 4.28
N ASP A 85 -6.68 -2.32 3.19
CA ASP A 85 -7.53 -3.48 2.87
C ASP A 85 -6.64 -4.72 2.70
N GLY A 86 -6.72 -5.65 3.64
CA GLY A 86 -5.95 -6.90 3.65
C GLY A 86 -6.38 -7.83 2.51
N GLY A 87 -7.67 -8.13 2.46
CA GLY A 87 -8.26 -9.00 1.46
C GLY A 87 -8.38 -10.44 1.97
N ASP A 88 -7.98 -11.42 1.19
CA ASP A 88 -8.02 -12.83 1.57
C ASP A 88 -6.67 -13.28 2.18
N GLY A 89 -6.69 -13.85 3.38
CA GLY A 89 -5.58 -14.57 3.97
C GLY A 89 -5.32 -14.18 5.41
N ARG A 90 -4.08 -14.11 5.87
CA ARG A 90 -3.78 -13.84 7.29
C ARG A 90 -2.95 -12.58 7.40
N ASP A 91 -3.64 -11.46 7.45
CA ASP A 91 -3.02 -10.17 7.22
C ASP A 91 -2.66 -9.46 8.52
N THR A 92 -1.69 -8.57 8.42
CA THR A 92 -1.29 -7.64 9.48
C THR A 92 -1.43 -6.22 8.97
N LEU A 93 -2.37 -5.46 9.52
CA LEU A 93 -2.65 -4.08 9.13
C LEU A 93 -2.26 -3.15 10.29
N ASN A 94 -1.42 -2.16 10.01
CA ASN A 94 -0.99 -1.13 10.95
C ASN A 94 -1.34 0.26 10.38
N GLY A 95 -2.29 0.98 10.99
CA GLY A 95 -2.63 2.35 10.60
C GLY A 95 -1.49 3.32 10.90
N GLU A 96 -1.00 3.28 12.14
CA GLU A 96 0.05 4.15 12.69
C GLU A 96 -0.47 5.54 13.12
N ASP A 97 -0.17 6.64 12.43
CA ASP A 97 -0.49 8.00 12.88
C ASP A 97 -1.59 8.62 12.00
N GLY A 98 -2.82 8.78 12.50
CA GLY A 98 -3.90 9.47 11.81
C GLY A 98 -5.25 8.79 12.05
N ASN A 99 -6.30 9.19 11.33
CA ASN A 99 -7.61 8.54 11.45
C ASN A 99 -7.75 7.51 10.33
N ASP A 100 -7.44 6.25 10.65
CA ASP A 100 -7.29 5.21 9.65
C ASP A 100 -8.54 4.35 9.51
N THR A 101 -8.71 3.74 8.34
CA THR A 101 -9.69 2.69 8.08
C THR A 101 -8.98 1.40 7.73
N LEU A 102 -9.09 0.39 8.60
CA LEU A 102 -8.47 -0.92 8.43
C LEU A 102 -9.56 -1.97 8.18
N LEU A 103 -9.46 -2.66 7.05
CA LEU A 103 -10.35 -3.73 6.62
C LEU A 103 -9.53 -5.03 6.53
N GLY A 104 -9.77 -5.98 7.45
CA GLY A 104 -9.06 -7.26 7.48
C GLY A 104 -9.43 -8.15 6.30
N GLY A 105 -10.73 -8.28 6.03
CA GLY A 105 -11.22 -9.10 4.93
C GLY A 105 -11.53 -10.52 5.37
N ALA A 106 -10.98 -11.54 4.70
CA ALA A 106 -11.23 -12.93 5.01
C ALA A 106 -10.00 -13.63 5.56
N GLY A 107 -10.08 -14.12 6.79
CA GLY A 107 -9.11 -15.02 7.37
C GLY A 107 -8.91 -14.78 8.86
N ASN A 108 -7.68 -14.67 9.37
CA ASN A 108 -7.51 -14.43 10.81
C ASN A 108 -6.55 -13.27 11.01
N ASP A 109 -7.09 -12.06 10.99
CA ASP A 109 -6.29 -10.88 10.74
C ASP A 109 -5.86 -10.20 12.04
N SER A 110 -4.78 -9.42 11.96
CA SER A 110 -4.28 -8.59 13.06
C SER A 110 -4.31 -7.14 12.64
N LEU A 111 -5.20 -6.35 13.23
CA LEU A 111 -5.40 -4.94 12.92
C LEU A 111 -4.97 -4.08 14.12
N THR A 112 -4.11 -3.11 13.88
CA THR A 112 -3.70 -2.10 14.87
C THR A 112 -3.97 -0.71 14.31
N GLY A 113 -4.89 0.04 14.92
CA GLY A 113 -5.24 1.41 14.52
C GLY A 113 -4.05 2.34 14.68
N GLY A 114 -3.62 2.57 15.93
CA GLY A 114 -2.49 3.44 16.22
C GLY A 114 -2.96 4.70 16.92
N TYR A 115 -2.50 5.88 16.51
CA TYR A 115 -2.91 7.15 17.07
C TYR A 115 -3.98 7.83 16.20
N GLY A 116 -5.16 8.05 16.73
CA GLY A 116 -6.23 8.79 16.06
C GLY A 116 -7.57 8.09 16.18
N ASN A 117 -8.58 8.59 15.46
CA ASN A 117 -9.92 8.00 15.51
C ASN A 117 -10.06 6.95 14.41
N ASP A 118 -9.65 5.74 14.72
CA ASP A 118 -9.58 4.66 13.73
C ASP A 118 -10.90 3.89 13.60
N THR A 119 -11.13 3.35 12.41
CA THR A 119 -12.19 2.39 12.10
C THR A 119 -11.57 1.06 11.73
N LEU A 120 -11.79 0.03 12.55
CA LEU A 120 -11.28 -1.32 12.31
C LEU A 120 -12.46 -2.26 12.03
N ASP A 121 -12.42 -2.95 10.90
CA ASP A 121 -13.32 -4.06 10.56
C ASP A 121 -12.47 -5.30 10.27
N GLY A 122 -12.56 -6.31 11.15
CA GLY A 122 -11.83 -7.57 10.98
C GLY A 122 -12.38 -8.43 9.85
N GLY A 123 -13.63 -8.21 9.42
CA GLY A 123 -14.27 -9.05 8.43
C GLY A 123 -14.60 -10.45 8.95
N SER A 124 -14.23 -11.49 8.21
CA SER A 124 -14.58 -12.87 8.52
C SER A 124 -13.42 -13.68 9.07
N GLY A 125 -13.63 -14.30 10.23
CA GLY A 125 -12.76 -15.30 10.82
C GLY A 125 -12.42 -14.94 12.26
N ASN A 126 -11.22 -15.26 12.74
CA ASN A 126 -10.82 -14.99 14.12
C ASN A 126 -9.77 -13.88 14.16
N ASP A 127 -10.24 -12.66 14.31
CA ASP A 127 -9.42 -11.47 14.17
C ASP A 127 -9.00 -10.91 15.54
N SER A 128 -7.86 -10.23 15.54
CA SER A 128 -7.34 -9.47 16.67
C SER A 128 -7.31 -8.00 16.31
N LEU A 129 -8.14 -7.20 16.96
CA LEU A 129 -8.24 -5.76 16.73
C LEU A 129 -7.73 -5.01 17.96
N ASP A 130 -6.74 -4.15 17.75
CA ASP A 130 -6.26 -3.16 18.72
C ASP A 130 -6.56 -1.76 18.16
N GLY A 131 -7.50 -1.05 18.79
CA GLY A 131 -7.86 0.31 18.36
C GLY A 131 -6.81 1.37 18.70
N GLY A 132 -5.77 1.05 19.47
CA GLY A 132 -4.72 2.00 19.81
C GLY A 132 -5.20 3.17 20.70
N TYR A 133 -4.69 4.36 20.43
CA TYR A 133 -4.88 5.59 21.16
C TYR A 133 -5.76 6.58 20.39
N GLY A 134 -7.02 6.76 20.82
CA GLY A 134 -7.98 7.68 20.20
C GLY A 134 -9.22 7.89 21.04
#